data_AF-A0A447IT75-F1
#
_entry.id   AF-A0A447IT75-F1
#
_cell.length_a   1.000
_cell.length_b   1.000
_cell.length_c   1.000
_cell.angle_alpha   90.00
_cell.angle_beta   90.00
_cell.angle_gamma   90.00
#
_symmetry.space_group_name_H-M   'P 1'
#
loop_
_entity.id
_entity.type
_entity.pdbx_description
1 polymer ?
#
loop_
_entity_poly.entity_id
_entity_poly.type
_entity_poly.pdbx_seq_one_letter_code
_entity_poly.pdbx_strand_id
1 'polypeptide(L)'
;MDEIEAALSRIQVGAQAELEKRQRDSNSPEVRFADLAPALLIYDLDKANYDEQLIPQSIIDSVGRRRFSAFVPTTQQVVAKSTLISPIEKRRFIQQGYVILVAPLRRSGSHARGRRNLTHAEQAIRNALSLWTYALIPEITAQFGARNSRLRTDRLFAWLTSRAPSLALLAESSHAGRINGGGTTDQRDTENYPDLRSFIEALEDHGRKIATRLPGEVLSCSGEALRMKMRQITENHVPSQEVLPELTALRTDVLEVLAKARRIAAAIAADDGKLARGNDKAMNSLGELRAHQVVRSPEQYGKRAAGSARKIVQGQFHSRLVQSGNIPSVDRLTVADLAVIAFLCDIDPYLICAQHMLFSDEIDMVRAFGRLKRGELADASEYKKLIMGLADISQRAEEGRAARMDDLEQIAIVLTEIPKMLELEGVERSNLFS
;
A
#
# COMPACT_ATOMS: atom_id res chain seq x y z
N MET A 1 -10.07 -15.05 29.16
CA MET A 1 -9.41 -14.45 27.98
C MET A 1 -9.23 -15.58 27.00
N ASP A 2 -9.70 -15.43 25.77
CA ASP A 2 -9.54 -16.45 24.72
C ASP A 2 -8.04 -16.60 24.40
N GLU A 3 -7.57 -17.83 24.10
CA GLU A 3 -6.15 -18.15 23.82
C GLU A 3 -5.54 -17.26 22.72
N ILE A 4 -6.38 -16.82 21.79
CA ILE A 4 -6.06 -15.93 20.67
C ILE A 4 -5.63 -14.54 21.17
N GLU A 5 -6.35 -13.97 22.14
CA GLU A 5 -6.05 -12.64 22.71
C GLU A 5 -4.74 -12.68 23.52
N ALA A 6 -4.51 -13.79 24.24
CA ALA A 6 -3.29 -14.00 25.02
C ALA A 6 -2.06 -14.22 24.14
N ALA A 7 -2.21 -14.91 23.00
CA ALA A 7 -1.14 -15.04 22.00
C ALA A 7 -0.80 -13.68 21.38
N LEU A 8 -1.79 -12.94 20.90
CA LEU A 8 -1.61 -11.60 20.32
C LEU A 8 -0.89 -10.64 21.26
N SER A 9 -1.34 -10.55 22.52
CA SER A 9 -0.76 -9.63 23.49
C SER A 9 0.71 -9.93 23.78
N ARG A 10 1.10 -11.22 23.88
CA ARG A 10 2.51 -11.61 24.09
C ARG A 10 3.40 -11.18 22.93
N ILE A 11 2.96 -11.42 21.71
CA ILE A 11 3.76 -11.12 20.52
C ILE A 11 3.90 -9.60 20.33
N GLN A 12 2.85 -8.84 20.65
CA GLN A 12 2.89 -7.38 20.61
C GLN A 12 3.91 -6.78 21.58
N VAL A 13 4.00 -7.28 22.81
CA VAL A 13 4.99 -6.79 23.79
C VAL A 13 6.42 -7.00 23.27
N GLY A 14 6.71 -8.19 22.73
CA GLY A 14 8.04 -8.48 22.15
C GLY A 14 8.36 -7.58 20.96
N ALA A 15 7.40 -7.39 20.06
CA ALA A 15 7.62 -6.63 18.85
C ALA A 15 7.65 -5.10 19.08
N GLN A 16 6.94 -4.59 20.09
CA GLN A 16 7.07 -3.20 20.54
C GLN A 16 8.44 -2.93 21.17
N ALA A 17 8.94 -3.84 22.01
CA ALA A 17 10.27 -3.73 22.60
C ALA A 17 11.38 -3.75 21.53
N GLU A 18 11.22 -4.58 20.50
CA GLU A 18 12.13 -4.64 19.36
C GLU A 18 12.07 -3.35 18.51
N LEU A 19 10.88 -2.81 18.27
CA LEU A 19 10.70 -1.51 17.60
C LEU A 19 11.42 -0.39 18.36
N GLU A 20 11.23 -0.31 19.69
CA GLU A 20 11.87 0.70 20.53
C GLU A 20 13.40 0.53 20.59
N LYS A 21 13.88 -0.71 20.66
CA LYS A 21 15.31 -1.02 20.63
C LYS A 21 15.93 -0.56 19.32
N ARG A 22 15.32 -0.89 18.17
CA ARG A 22 15.84 -0.52 16.84
C ARG A 22 15.69 0.96 16.52
N GLN A 23 14.72 1.66 17.11
CA GLN A 23 14.62 3.12 17.00
C GLN A 23 15.77 3.86 17.69
N ARG A 24 16.35 3.27 18.74
CA ARG A 24 17.51 3.84 19.45
C ARG A 24 18.83 3.56 18.72
N ASP A 25 18.86 2.55 17.87
CA ASP A 25 20.05 2.16 17.11
C ASP A 25 20.07 2.88 15.76
N SER A 26 20.90 3.92 15.66
CA SER A 26 21.06 4.76 14.46
C SER A 26 21.71 4.00 13.29
N ASN A 27 22.36 2.85 13.57
CA ASN A 27 23.10 2.05 12.59
C ASN A 27 22.35 0.79 12.14
N SER A 28 21.12 0.56 12.62
CA SER A 28 20.30 -0.56 12.16
C SER A 28 19.84 -0.32 10.71
N PRO A 29 19.87 -1.35 9.82
CA PRO A 29 19.29 -1.24 8.49
C PRO A 29 17.81 -0.80 8.56
N GLU A 30 17.32 -0.17 7.48
CA GLU A 30 15.94 0.32 7.37
C GLU A 30 14.97 -0.80 7.76
N VAL A 31 14.29 -0.63 8.89
CA VAL A 31 13.41 -1.68 9.42
C VAL A 31 12.09 -1.61 8.66
N ARG A 32 11.77 -2.67 7.91
CA ARG A 32 10.49 -2.79 7.21
C ARG A 32 9.37 -2.87 8.25
N PHE A 33 8.27 -2.16 8.02
CA PHE A 33 7.06 -2.26 8.82
C PHE A 33 6.53 -3.70 8.83
N ALA A 34 6.65 -4.38 7.68
CA ALA A 34 6.34 -5.80 7.57
C ALA A 34 7.20 -6.69 8.50
N ASP A 35 8.45 -6.35 8.80
CA ASP A 35 9.27 -7.19 9.69
C ASP A 35 8.84 -7.09 11.16
N LEU A 36 8.09 -6.05 11.50
CA LEU A 36 7.73 -5.74 12.88
C LEU A 36 6.33 -6.20 13.26
N ALA A 37 5.39 -6.24 12.32
CA ALA A 37 4.00 -6.49 12.65
C ALA A 37 3.71 -7.99 12.89
N PRO A 38 3.21 -8.38 14.08
CA PRO A 38 2.86 -9.77 14.39
C PRO A 38 1.88 -10.38 13.40
N ALA A 39 2.15 -11.62 13.00
CA ALA A 39 1.21 -12.47 12.28
C ALA A 39 0.90 -13.72 13.12
N LEU A 40 -0.38 -14.07 13.22
CA LEU A 40 -0.84 -15.29 13.87
C LEU A 40 -1.60 -16.14 12.88
N LEU A 41 -1.25 -17.42 12.81
CA LEU A 41 -2.04 -18.42 12.11
C LEU A 41 -2.92 -19.15 13.11
N ILE A 42 -4.22 -18.96 12.98
CA ILE A 42 -5.24 -19.61 13.81
C ILE A 42 -5.85 -20.72 12.96
N TYR A 43 -5.91 -21.94 13.47
CA TYR A 43 -6.41 -23.09 12.72
C TYR A 43 -7.32 -23.99 13.55
N ASP A 44 -8.26 -24.65 12.86
CA ASP A 44 -9.33 -25.46 13.42
C ASP A 44 -8.81 -26.85 13.80
N LEU A 45 -8.73 -27.12 15.11
CA LEU A 45 -8.34 -28.41 15.68
C LEU A 45 -9.24 -29.54 15.20
N ASP A 46 -10.54 -29.27 15.10
CA ASP A 46 -11.54 -30.30 14.79
C ASP A 46 -11.44 -30.76 13.33
N LYS A 47 -10.85 -29.92 12.48
CA LYS A 47 -10.58 -30.28 11.10
C LYS A 47 -9.20 -30.91 10.92
N ALA A 48 -8.20 -30.58 11.77
CA ALA A 48 -6.76 -30.87 11.64
C ALA A 48 -6.32 -32.34 11.75
N ASN A 49 -7.19 -33.30 11.45
CA ASN A 49 -6.89 -34.72 11.59
C ASN A 49 -5.88 -35.22 10.53
N TYR A 50 -4.64 -35.36 11.00
CA TYR A 50 -3.54 -36.28 10.70
C TYR A 50 -3.15 -36.74 9.28
N ASP A 51 -3.91 -36.55 8.20
CA ASP A 51 -3.43 -36.99 6.87
C ASP A 51 -3.80 -36.16 5.63
N GLU A 52 -4.49 -35.02 5.75
CA GLU A 52 -4.63 -34.08 4.62
C GLU A 52 -4.48 -32.63 5.12
N GLN A 53 -3.47 -31.91 4.60
CA GLN A 53 -3.08 -30.58 5.07
C GLN A 53 -4.20 -29.55 4.85
N LEU A 54 -4.94 -29.17 5.91
CA LEU A 54 -5.95 -28.10 5.84
C LEU A 54 -5.38 -26.73 5.51
N ILE A 55 -4.13 -26.53 5.89
CA ILE A 55 -3.43 -25.28 5.67
C ILE A 55 -2.45 -25.55 4.55
N PRO A 56 -2.55 -24.84 3.41
CA PRO A 56 -1.59 -25.00 2.33
C PRO A 56 -0.17 -24.75 2.85
N GLN A 57 0.78 -25.63 2.51
CA GLN A 57 2.18 -25.49 2.94
C GLN A 57 2.76 -24.11 2.60
N SER A 58 2.33 -23.49 1.49
CA SER A 58 2.73 -22.12 1.14
C SER A 58 2.34 -21.07 2.17
N ILE A 59 1.19 -21.23 2.83
CA ILE A 59 0.76 -20.35 3.93
C ILE A 59 1.66 -20.57 5.15
N ILE A 60 1.95 -21.83 5.50
CA ILE A 60 2.84 -22.18 6.62
C ILE A 60 4.23 -21.61 6.36
N ASP A 61 4.78 -21.83 5.17
CA ASP A 61 6.09 -21.33 4.75
C ASP A 61 6.13 -19.79 4.80
N SER A 62 5.11 -19.10 4.27
CA SER A 62 5.04 -17.63 4.34
C SER A 62 4.94 -17.10 5.76
N VAL A 63 4.19 -17.77 6.66
CA VAL A 63 4.13 -17.36 8.06
C VAL A 63 5.47 -17.62 8.75
N GLY A 64 6.08 -18.78 8.51
CA GLY A 64 7.36 -19.21 9.09
C GLY A 64 8.58 -18.39 8.65
N ARG A 65 8.57 -17.86 7.41
CA ARG A 65 9.62 -16.93 6.93
C ARG A 65 9.63 -15.60 7.67
N ARG A 66 8.53 -15.23 8.30
CA ARG A 66 8.44 -14.00 9.11
C ARG A 66 9.02 -14.28 10.48
N ARG A 67 9.79 -13.33 11.02
CA ARG A 67 10.50 -13.47 12.31
C ARG A 67 9.60 -13.70 13.54
N PHE A 68 8.28 -13.78 13.38
CA PHE A 68 7.32 -14.06 14.46
C PHE A 68 6.19 -14.98 13.97
N SER A 69 6.07 -16.15 14.59
CA SER A 69 5.30 -17.30 14.11
C SER A 69 4.51 -17.96 15.24
N ALA A 70 3.43 -17.33 15.71
CA ALA A 70 2.53 -18.00 16.65
C ALA A 70 1.45 -18.76 15.87
N PHE A 71 1.43 -20.07 16.09
CA PHE A 71 0.39 -20.97 15.62
C PHE A 71 -0.56 -21.21 16.78
N VAL A 72 -1.83 -20.89 16.60
CA VAL A 72 -2.85 -21.02 17.64
C VAL A 72 -3.87 -22.08 17.19
N PRO A 73 -3.70 -23.34 17.62
CA PRO A 73 -4.76 -24.33 17.48
C PRO A 73 -5.98 -23.87 18.28
N THR A 74 -7.17 -23.92 17.70
CA THR A 74 -8.39 -23.53 18.40
C THR A 74 -9.61 -24.24 17.81
N THR A 75 -10.79 -24.02 18.40
CA THR A 75 -12.06 -24.57 17.90
C THR A 75 -12.96 -23.46 17.37
N GLN A 76 -13.96 -23.84 16.56
CA GLN A 76 -14.95 -22.90 16.04
C GLN A 76 -15.70 -22.15 17.15
N GLN A 77 -15.92 -22.78 18.31
CA GLN A 77 -16.58 -22.15 19.45
C GLN A 77 -15.76 -20.99 20.04
N VAL A 78 -14.43 -21.12 20.07
CA VAL A 78 -13.52 -20.06 20.54
C VAL A 78 -13.48 -18.91 19.52
N VAL A 79 -13.37 -19.23 18.23
CA VAL A 79 -13.40 -18.21 17.16
C VAL A 79 -14.74 -17.46 17.12
N ALA A 80 -15.86 -18.15 17.36
CA ALA A 80 -17.17 -17.52 17.41
C ALA A 80 -17.28 -16.46 18.52
N LYS A 81 -16.67 -16.71 19.68
CA LYS A 81 -16.67 -15.82 20.86
C LYS A 81 -15.65 -14.68 20.76
N SER A 82 -14.59 -14.85 19.98
CA SER A 82 -13.55 -13.84 19.81
C SER A 82 -14.12 -12.51 19.29
N THR A 83 -13.74 -11.41 19.94
CA THR A 83 -14.09 -10.04 19.50
C THR A 83 -13.06 -9.44 18.55
N LEU A 84 -11.89 -10.08 18.42
CA LEU A 84 -10.81 -9.63 17.56
C LEU A 84 -10.94 -10.11 16.11
N ILE A 85 -11.66 -11.21 15.90
CA ILE A 85 -11.86 -11.79 14.57
C ILE A 85 -13.13 -11.20 13.96
N SER A 86 -13.03 -10.60 12.77
CA SER A 86 -14.17 -10.01 12.09
C SER A 86 -15.17 -11.08 11.61
N PRO A 87 -16.45 -10.72 11.38
CA PRO A 87 -17.44 -11.68 10.87
C PRO A 87 -17.06 -12.34 9.53
N ILE A 88 -16.25 -11.69 8.69
CA ILE A 88 -15.74 -12.31 7.46
C ILE A 88 -14.67 -13.33 7.78
N GLU A 89 -13.73 -12.98 8.65
CA GLU A 89 -12.65 -13.87 9.08
C GLU A 89 -13.19 -15.11 9.80
N LYS A 90 -14.25 -14.97 10.61
CA LYS A 90 -14.98 -16.10 11.20
C LYS A 90 -15.58 -17.01 10.13
N ARG A 91 -16.21 -16.43 9.09
CA ARG A 91 -16.74 -17.20 7.95
C ARG A 91 -15.63 -17.92 7.18
N ARG A 92 -14.50 -17.25 6.94
CA ARG A 92 -13.31 -17.87 6.30
C ARG A 92 -12.75 -18.99 7.15
N PHE A 93 -12.64 -18.82 8.46
CA PHE A 93 -12.21 -19.89 9.36
C PHE A 93 -13.13 -21.11 9.28
N ILE A 94 -14.45 -20.92 9.27
CA ILE A 94 -15.43 -22.00 9.12
C ILE A 94 -15.29 -22.70 7.76
N GLN A 95 -15.03 -21.95 6.68
CA GLN A 95 -14.90 -22.50 5.33
C GLN A 95 -13.56 -23.21 5.11
N GLN A 96 -12.46 -22.54 5.44
CA GLN A 96 -11.09 -22.92 5.09
C GLN A 96 -10.38 -23.67 6.22
N GLY A 97 -10.90 -23.66 7.44
CA GLY A 97 -10.27 -24.27 8.61
C GLY A 97 -9.10 -23.46 9.18
N TYR A 98 -8.81 -22.27 8.65
CA TYR A 98 -7.78 -21.39 9.19
C TYR A 98 -8.09 -19.91 8.92
N VAL A 99 -7.44 -19.03 9.69
CA VAL A 99 -7.40 -17.58 9.44
C VAL A 99 -6.07 -17.00 9.89
N ILE A 100 -5.62 -15.95 9.21
CA ILE A 100 -4.38 -15.25 9.52
C ILE A 100 -4.75 -13.88 10.06
N LEU A 101 -4.31 -13.58 11.28
CA LEU A 101 -4.45 -12.26 11.87
C LEU A 101 -3.12 -11.53 11.80
N VAL A 102 -3.18 -10.31 11.31
CA VAL A 102 -2.06 -9.39 11.28
C VAL A 102 -2.33 -8.26 12.27
N ALA A 103 -1.40 -8.04 13.19
CA ALA A 103 -1.45 -6.91 14.13
C ALA A 103 -0.41 -5.85 13.70
N PRO A 104 -0.79 -4.81 12.95
CA PRO A 104 0.16 -3.75 12.59
C PRO A 104 0.59 -2.99 13.85
N LEU A 105 1.90 -2.88 14.11
CA LEU A 105 2.42 -2.09 15.22
C LEU A 105 2.62 -0.65 14.80
N ARG A 106 2.07 0.31 15.55
CA ARG A 106 2.38 1.72 15.31
C ARG A 106 3.59 2.18 16.10
N ARG A 107 4.37 3.07 15.48
CA ARG A 107 5.25 3.97 16.23
C ARG A 107 4.38 4.94 17.02
N SER A 108 4.41 4.87 18.34
CA SER A 108 3.87 5.92 19.23
C SER A 108 4.75 7.16 19.11
N GLY A 109 4.61 7.92 18.02
CA GLY A 109 5.31 9.19 17.85
C GLY A 109 4.60 10.31 18.61
N SER A 110 5.36 11.18 19.28
CA SER A 110 4.82 12.42 19.83
C SER A 110 4.30 13.30 18.68
N HIS A 111 3.00 13.59 18.66
CA HIS A 111 2.46 14.55 17.69
C HIS A 111 2.88 15.97 18.07
N ALA A 112 3.67 16.62 17.22
CA ALA A 112 3.94 18.04 17.34
C ALA A 112 2.63 18.84 17.26
N ARG A 113 2.45 19.81 18.17
CA ARG A 113 1.32 20.74 18.13
C ARG A 113 1.50 21.69 16.93
N GLY A 114 0.57 21.69 15.98
CA GLY A 114 0.61 22.58 14.81
C GLY A 114 0.09 21.94 13.52
N ARG A 115 0.40 22.54 12.36
CA ARG A 115 0.09 21.97 11.04
C ARG A 115 0.82 20.64 10.90
N ARG A 116 0.08 19.58 10.55
CA ARG A 116 0.63 18.23 10.41
C ARG A 116 1.63 18.19 9.25
N ASN A 117 2.83 17.70 9.52
CA ASN A 117 3.79 17.33 8.48
C ASN A 117 3.38 15.99 7.86
N LEU A 118 3.54 15.86 6.55
CA LEU A 118 3.33 14.59 5.86
C LEU A 118 4.37 13.57 6.32
N THR A 119 3.96 12.32 6.51
CA THR A 119 4.91 11.23 6.71
C THR A 119 5.74 11.00 5.45
N HIS A 120 6.88 10.31 5.58
CA HIS A 120 7.71 9.92 4.43
C HIS A 120 6.89 9.19 3.34
N ALA A 121 6.07 8.21 3.74
CA ALA A 121 5.20 7.47 2.85
C ALA A 121 4.19 8.37 2.12
N GLU A 122 3.51 9.26 2.85
CA GLU A 122 2.57 10.21 2.24
C GLU A 122 3.24 11.16 1.26
N GLN A 123 4.44 11.63 1.59
CA GLN A 123 5.20 12.53 0.72
C GLN A 123 5.66 11.81 -0.56
N ALA A 124 6.17 10.58 -0.43
CA ALA A 124 6.60 9.77 -1.57
C ALA A 124 5.42 9.48 -2.53
N ILE A 125 4.28 9.02 -2.00
CA ILE A 125 3.07 8.77 -2.81
C ILE A 125 2.58 10.06 -3.47
N ARG A 126 2.58 11.19 -2.74
CA ARG A 126 2.21 12.49 -3.31
C ARG A 126 3.12 12.88 -4.47
N ASN A 127 4.43 12.72 -4.29
CA ASN A 127 5.43 13.05 -5.30
C ASN A 127 5.28 12.16 -6.52
N ALA A 128 5.14 10.84 -6.34
CA ALA A 128 4.90 9.90 -7.41
C ALA A 128 3.61 10.23 -8.18
N LEU A 129 2.50 10.49 -7.50
CA LEU A 129 1.25 10.89 -8.15
C LEU A 129 1.43 12.15 -9.00
N SER A 130 2.09 13.18 -8.47
CA SER A 130 2.35 14.42 -9.22
C SER A 130 3.26 14.19 -10.43
N LEU A 131 4.37 13.47 -10.23
CA LEU A 131 5.33 13.14 -11.29
C LEU A 131 4.66 12.39 -12.44
N TRP A 132 3.95 11.30 -12.13
CA TRP A 132 3.33 10.45 -13.14
C TRP A 132 2.09 11.09 -13.77
N THR A 133 1.35 11.94 -13.05
CA THR A 133 0.29 12.75 -13.67
C THR A 133 0.89 13.68 -14.75
N TYR A 134 1.97 14.40 -14.42
CA TYR A 134 2.65 15.28 -15.37
C TYR A 134 3.19 14.55 -16.60
N ALA A 135 3.70 13.34 -16.40
CA ALA A 135 4.31 12.51 -17.44
C ALA A 135 3.27 11.81 -18.34
N LEU A 136 2.17 11.29 -17.76
CA LEU A 136 1.25 10.39 -18.46
C LEU A 136 0.01 11.08 -19.04
N ILE A 137 -0.46 12.20 -18.45
CA ILE A 137 -1.68 12.87 -18.94
C ILE A 137 -1.57 13.30 -20.41
N PRO A 138 -0.45 13.87 -20.91
CA PRO A 138 -0.31 14.19 -22.34
C PRO A 138 -0.48 12.96 -23.24
N GLU A 139 0.06 11.82 -22.82
CA GLU A 139 0.03 10.57 -23.58
C GLU A 139 -1.35 9.89 -23.56
N ILE A 140 -2.07 10.00 -22.43
CA ILE A 140 -3.49 9.60 -22.34
C ILE A 140 -4.35 10.51 -23.24
N THR A 141 -4.06 11.81 -23.24
CA THR A 141 -4.81 12.81 -24.02
C THR A 141 -4.65 12.61 -25.53
N ALA A 142 -3.48 12.15 -25.97
CA ALA A 142 -3.18 11.91 -27.39
C ALA A 142 -4.15 10.92 -28.05
N GLN A 143 -4.75 9.99 -27.29
CA GLN A 143 -5.72 9.02 -27.78
C GLN A 143 -6.99 9.61 -28.36
N PHE A 144 -7.43 10.75 -27.83
CA PHE A 144 -8.74 11.29 -28.15
C PHE A 144 -8.75 12.12 -29.45
N GLY A 145 -7.62 12.17 -30.18
CA GLY A 145 -7.48 12.75 -31.51
C GLY A 145 -7.39 14.29 -31.54
N ALA A 146 -7.12 14.84 -32.73
CA ALA A 146 -6.73 16.25 -32.93
C ALA A 146 -7.86 17.21 -33.39
N ARG A 147 -9.10 16.74 -33.59
CA ARG A 147 -10.12 17.53 -34.31
C ARG A 147 -10.68 18.75 -33.55
N ASN A 148 -10.68 18.75 -32.21
CA ASN A 148 -11.11 19.90 -31.39
C ASN A 148 -10.52 19.79 -29.96
N SER A 149 -9.81 20.83 -29.51
CA SER A 149 -9.14 20.84 -28.19
C SER A 149 -10.12 20.75 -27.03
N ARG A 150 -11.31 21.39 -27.09
CA ARG A 150 -12.32 21.33 -26.02
C ARG A 150 -12.92 19.93 -25.90
N LEU A 151 -13.35 19.35 -27.02
CA LEU A 151 -13.90 17.99 -27.04
C LEU A 151 -12.88 16.93 -26.58
N ARG A 152 -11.60 17.14 -26.90
CA ARG A 152 -10.50 16.27 -26.44
C ARG A 152 -10.36 16.32 -24.92
N THR A 153 -10.37 17.52 -24.36
CA THR A 153 -10.29 17.75 -22.91
C THR A 153 -11.51 17.18 -22.18
N ASP A 154 -12.72 17.39 -22.69
CA ASP A 154 -13.95 16.83 -22.11
C ASP A 154 -13.94 15.29 -22.11
N ARG A 155 -13.47 14.67 -23.21
CA ARG A 155 -13.32 13.21 -23.32
C ARG A 155 -12.27 12.66 -22.35
N LEU A 156 -11.14 13.35 -22.18
CA LEU A 156 -10.13 12.99 -21.19
C LEU A 156 -10.74 12.95 -19.79
N PHE A 157 -11.41 14.02 -19.36
CA PHE A 157 -11.95 14.10 -18.01
C PHE A 157 -13.12 13.12 -17.77
N ALA A 158 -13.96 12.90 -18.79
CA ALA A 158 -14.97 11.84 -18.73
C ALA A 158 -14.31 10.45 -18.57
N TRP A 159 -13.25 10.17 -19.35
CA TRP A 159 -12.48 8.93 -19.24
C TRP A 159 -11.88 8.75 -17.85
N LEU A 160 -11.14 9.75 -17.35
CA LEU A 160 -10.51 9.71 -16.03
C LEU A 160 -11.52 9.56 -14.90
N THR A 161 -12.69 10.19 -14.99
CA THR A 161 -13.75 10.02 -13.99
C THR A 161 -14.28 8.58 -13.96
N SER A 162 -14.36 7.93 -15.12
CA SER A 162 -14.83 6.54 -15.22
C SER A 162 -13.78 5.51 -14.79
N ARG A 163 -12.50 5.74 -15.13
CA ARG A 163 -11.44 4.73 -15.02
C ARG A 163 -10.43 5.00 -13.90
N ALA A 164 -10.33 6.24 -13.43
CA ALA A 164 -9.56 6.64 -12.26
C ALA A 164 -10.47 7.34 -11.21
N PRO A 165 -11.48 6.65 -10.66
CA PRO A 165 -12.44 7.24 -9.73
C PRO A 165 -11.79 7.78 -8.45
N SER A 166 -10.69 7.20 -7.97
CA SER A 166 -9.96 7.73 -6.81
C SER A 166 -9.29 9.06 -7.12
N LEU A 167 -8.91 9.31 -8.37
CA LEU A 167 -8.37 10.61 -8.80
C LEU A 167 -9.45 11.69 -8.75
N ALA A 168 -10.66 11.38 -9.21
CA ALA A 168 -11.83 12.28 -9.11
C ALA A 168 -12.20 12.57 -7.65
N LEU A 169 -12.28 11.55 -6.79
CA LEU A 169 -12.57 11.73 -5.37
C LEU A 169 -11.49 12.54 -4.63
N LEU A 170 -10.22 12.42 -5.03
CA LEU A 170 -9.16 13.31 -4.52
C LEU A 170 -9.39 14.75 -4.94
N ALA A 171 -9.80 14.98 -6.18
CA ALA A 171 -10.04 16.32 -6.69
C ALA A 171 -11.14 17.05 -5.92
N GLU A 172 -12.28 16.39 -5.69
CA GLU A 172 -13.41 16.92 -4.90
C GLU A 172 -12.99 17.30 -3.47
N SER A 173 -12.14 16.48 -2.84
CA SER A 173 -11.65 16.73 -1.48
C SER A 173 -10.50 17.75 -1.41
N SER A 174 -9.88 18.08 -2.55
CA SER A 174 -8.74 18.99 -2.65
C SER A 174 -9.13 20.43 -2.35
N HIS A 175 -8.16 21.22 -1.89
CA HIS A 175 -8.34 22.67 -1.77
C HIS A 175 -8.48 23.33 -3.15
N ALA A 176 -7.79 22.80 -4.16
CA ALA A 176 -7.85 23.29 -5.54
C ALA A 176 -9.25 23.13 -6.16
N GLY A 177 -9.96 22.02 -5.89
CA GLY A 177 -11.36 21.86 -6.31
C GLY A 177 -12.30 22.80 -5.55
N ARG A 178 -12.10 22.94 -4.23
CA ARG A 178 -12.96 23.80 -3.39
C ARG A 178 -12.90 25.31 -3.72
N ILE A 179 -11.81 25.81 -4.31
CA ILE A 179 -11.71 27.24 -4.69
C ILE A 179 -12.62 27.56 -5.88
N ASN A 180 -12.82 26.62 -6.81
CA ASN A 180 -13.62 26.84 -8.01
C ASN A 180 -15.12 26.52 -7.82
N GLY A 181 -15.47 25.71 -6.81
CA GLY A 181 -16.88 25.45 -6.46
C GLY A 181 -17.61 26.57 -5.70
N GLY A 182 -16.91 27.64 -5.29
CA GLY A 182 -17.45 28.72 -4.45
C GLY A 182 -17.74 30.06 -5.15
N GLY A 183 -17.44 30.18 -6.44
CA GLY A 183 -17.69 31.40 -7.21
C GLY A 183 -19.04 31.37 -7.89
N THR A 184 -19.94 32.31 -7.55
CA THR A 184 -21.09 32.67 -8.38
C THR A 184 -20.59 33.11 -9.75
N THR A 185 -20.53 32.18 -10.70
CA THR A 185 -20.08 32.44 -12.07
C THR A 185 -21.17 31.96 -13.02
N ASP A 186 -21.52 32.81 -13.98
CA ASP A 186 -22.63 32.68 -14.92
C ASP A 186 -22.86 31.26 -15.43
N GLN A 187 -24.12 30.81 -15.35
CA GLN A 187 -24.63 29.48 -15.75
C GLN A 187 -24.55 29.18 -17.27
N ARG A 188 -23.67 29.83 -18.03
CA ARG A 188 -23.60 29.67 -19.50
C ARG A 188 -22.35 28.93 -20.03
N ASP A 189 -21.41 28.59 -19.16
CA ASP A 189 -20.31 27.66 -19.48
C ASP A 189 -20.03 26.76 -18.26
N THR A 190 -20.95 25.84 -17.96
CA THR A 190 -20.70 24.77 -16.99
C THR A 190 -19.75 23.75 -17.62
N GLU A 191 -18.46 23.87 -17.33
CA GLU A 191 -17.51 22.77 -17.55
C GLU A 191 -17.99 21.53 -16.78
N ASN A 192 -17.92 20.35 -17.41
CA ASN A 192 -18.47 19.13 -16.82
C ASN A 192 -17.66 18.61 -15.62
N TYR A 193 -16.40 19.05 -15.43
CA TYR A 193 -15.46 18.51 -14.42
C TYR A 193 -14.46 19.57 -13.87
N PRO A 194 -14.90 20.72 -13.32
CA PRO A 194 -14.02 21.82 -12.95
C PRO A 194 -13.01 21.44 -11.85
N ASP A 195 -13.45 20.66 -10.85
CA ASP A 195 -12.60 20.26 -9.72
C ASP A 195 -11.45 19.34 -10.15
N LEU A 196 -11.77 18.35 -11.00
CA LEU A 196 -10.79 17.41 -11.53
C LEU A 196 -9.75 18.11 -12.41
N ARG A 197 -10.19 19.04 -13.25
CA ARG A 197 -9.29 19.83 -14.09
C ARG A 197 -8.29 20.62 -13.27
N SER A 198 -8.76 21.45 -12.34
CA SER A 198 -7.86 22.26 -11.52
C SER A 198 -6.97 21.43 -10.61
N PHE A 199 -7.45 20.26 -10.19
CA PHE A 199 -6.62 19.32 -9.46
C PHE A 199 -5.50 18.72 -10.31
N ILE A 200 -5.79 18.30 -11.56
CA ILE A 200 -4.76 17.79 -12.48
C ILE A 200 -3.75 18.88 -12.81
N GLU A 201 -4.19 20.11 -13.12
CA GLU A 201 -3.29 21.25 -13.37
C GLU A 201 -2.33 21.49 -12.18
N ALA A 202 -2.85 21.43 -10.95
CA ALA A 202 -2.01 21.54 -9.74
C ALA A 202 -1.03 20.35 -9.57
N LEU A 203 -1.44 19.13 -9.94
CA LEU A 203 -0.56 17.96 -9.94
C LEU A 203 0.54 18.10 -10.99
N GLU A 204 0.23 18.58 -12.20
CA GLU A 204 1.18 18.81 -13.28
C GLU A 204 2.22 19.89 -12.91
N ASP A 205 1.76 20.99 -12.31
CA ASP A 205 2.63 22.08 -11.83
C ASP A 205 3.61 21.65 -10.74
N HIS A 206 3.21 20.68 -9.92
CA HIS A 206 4.09 20.04 -8.95
C HIS A 206 4.99 19.00 -9.62
N GLY A 207 4.43 18.15 -10.48
CA GLY A 207 5.12 17.05 -11.14
C GLY A 207 6.27 17.51 -12.01
N ARG A 208 6.11 18.62 -12.75
CA ARG A 208 7.18 19.18 -13.60
C ARG A 208 8.47 19.52 -12.84
N LYS A 209 8.37 19.75 -11.52
CA LYS A 209 9.48 20.14 -10.64
C LYS A 209 10.18 18.93 -10.02
N ILE A 210 9.59 17.74 -10.11
CA ILE A 210 10.13 16.53 -9.52
C ILE A 210 11.12 15.93 -10.52
N ALA A 211 12.37 15.80 -10.08
CA ALA A 211 13.38 15.10 -10.86
C ALA A 211 13.30 13.60 -10.59
N THR A 212 13.42 12.80 -11.64
CA THR A 212 13.50 11.35 -11.58
C THR A 212 14.63 10.87 -12.47
N ARG A 213 15.31 9.80 -12.06
CA ARG A 213 16.35 9.17 -12.87
C ARG A 213 15.73 7.99 -13.60
N LEU A 214 15.98 7.93 -14.90
CA LEU A 214 15.60 6.83 -15.77
C LEU A 214 16.82 5.92 -15.98
N PRO A 215 16.65 4.64 -16.30
CA PRO A 215 17.76 3.73 -16.44
C PRO A 215 18.62 4.08 -17.66
N GLY A 216 19.93 3.86 -17.54
CA GLY A 216 20.92 4.28 -18.53
C GLY A 216 21.27 5.77 -18.49
N GLU A 217 20.50 6.60 -17.76
CA GLU A 217 20.78 8.02 -17.63
C GLU A 217 21.70 8.31 -16.44
N VAL A 218 22.77 9.05 -16.73
CA VAL A 218 23.70 9.55 -15.70
C VAL A 218 23.03 10.66 -14.87
N LEU A 219 22.14 11.44 -15.50
CA LEU A 219 21.50 12.60 -14.91
C LEU A 219 19.99 12.39 -14.72
N SER A 220 19.45 12.97 -13.66
CA SER A 220 18.00 12.99 -13.44
C SER A 220 17.32 13.88 -14.48
N CYS A 221 16.17 13.44 -14.99
CA CYS A 221 15.32 14.20 -15.89
C CYS A 221 14.12 14.81 -15.13
N SER A 222 13.63 15.95 -15.60
CA SER A 222 12.45 16.63 -15.06
C SER A 222 11.83 17.51 -16.16
N GLY A 223 10.61 18.00 -15.92
CA GLY A 223 9.93 18.89 -16.85
C GLY A 223 9.85 18.32 -18.28
N GLU A 224 10.15 19.14 -19.27
CA GLU A 224 9.98 18.77 -20.68
C GLU A 224 10.86 17.59 -21.11
N ALA A 225 12.04 17.42 -20.51
CA ALA A 225 12.91 16.28 -20.80
C ALA A 225 12.24 14.94 -20.47
N LEU A 226 11.47 14.90 -19.37
CA LEU A 226 10.69 13.71 -19.00
C LEU A 226 9.55 13.46 -19.99
N ARG A 227 8.83 14.52 -20.40
CA ARG A 227 7.72 14.40 -21.36
C ARG A 227 8.17 13.95 -22.74
N MET A 228 9.29 14.48 -23.23
CA MET A 228 9.85 14.08 -24.52
C MET A 228 10.18 12.59 -24.56
N LYS A 229 10.69 12.04 -23.45
CA LYS A 229 10.92 10.60 -23.31
C LYS A 229 9.62 9.80 -23.28
N MET A 230 8.64 10.21 -22.48
CA MET A 230 7.35 9.50 -22.46
C MET A 230 6.67 9.47 -23.83
N ARG A 231 6.80 10.55 -24.62
CA ARG A 231 6.33 10.58 -26.01
C ARG A 231 7.08 9.58 -26.88
N GLN A 232 8.41 9.50 -26.76
CA GLN A 232 9.22 8.51 -27.47
C GLN A 232 8.76 7.08 -27.17
N ILE A 233 8.41 6.74 -25.92
CA ILE A 233 7.81 5.44 -25.59
C ILE A 233 6.57 5.19 -26.43
N THR A 234 5.63 6.15 -26.42
CA THR A 234 4.37 6.01 -27.14
C THR A 234 4.60 5.89 -28.64
N GLU A 235 5.59 6.59 -29.21
CA GLU A 235 5.92 6.50 -30.63
C GLU A 235 6.63 5.17 -30.97
N ASN A 236 7.51 4.67 -30.09
CA ASN A 236 8.32 3.47 -30.31
C ASN A 236 7.58 2.16 -30.01
N HIS A 237 6.64 2.15 -29.05
CA HIS A 237 5.83 0.97 -28.71
C HIS A 237 4.63 0.75 -29.65
N VAL A 238 4.44 1.58 -30.68
CA VAL A 238 3.25 1.55 -31.54
C VAL A 238 3.61 1.11 -32.97
N PRO A 239 3.51 -0.21 -33.28
CA PRO A 239 3.37 -0.68 -34.65
C PRO A 239 1.92 -0.71 -35.16
N SER A 240 0.90 -0.70 -34.27
CA SER A 240 -0.53 -0.71 -34.67
C SER A 240 -1.41 0.19 -33.78
N GLN A 241 -2.47 0.78 -34.37
CA GLN A 241 -3.48 1.58 -33.64
C GLN A 241 -4.27 0.76 -32.60
N GLU A 242 -4.16 -0.58 -32.59
CA GLU A 242 -4.93 -1.47 -31.70
C GLU A 242 -4.32 -1.63 -30.29
N VAL A 243 -3.00 -1.45 -30.14
CA VAL A 243 -2.28 -1.57 -28.83
C VAL A 243 -2.44 -0.31 -27.97
N LEU A 244 -2.80 0.79 -28.63
CA LEU A 244 -2.81 2.12 -28.04
C LEU A 244 -3.87 2.31 -26.92
N PRO A 245 -5.10 1.77 -27.02
CA PRO A 245 -6.08 1.80 -25.93
C PRO A 245 -5.65 1.01 -24.69
N GLU A 246 -4.97 -0.12 -24.84
CA GLU A 246 -4.49 -0.95 -23.72
C GLU A 246 -3.38 -0.21 -22.94
N LEU A 247 -2.45 0.42 -23.65
CA LEU A 247 -1.41 1.24 -23.04
C LEU A 247 -2.00 2.43 -22.27
N THR A 248 -3.04 3.07 -22.82
CA THR A 248 -3.76 4.16 -22.14
C THR A 248 -4.52 3.69 -20.91
N ALA A 249 -5.15 2.52 -20.98
CA ALA A 249 -5.77 1.88 -19.84
C ALA A 249 -4.74 1.66 -18.72
N LEU A 250 -3.61 1.02 -19.02
CA LEU A 250 -2.56 0.74 -18.03
C LEU A 250 -1.96 2.02 -17.41
N ARG A 251 -1.74 3.06 -18.22
CA ARG A 251 -1.29 4.39 -17.74
C ARG A 251 -2.31 5.04 -16.80
N THR A 252 -3.60 4.90 -17.12
CA THR A 252 -4.69 5.39 -16.27
C THR A 252 -4.74 4.62 -14.96
N ASP A 253 -4.54 3.30 -15.02
CA ASP A 253 -4.57 2.41 -13.86
C ASP A 253 -3.42 2.75 -12.87
N VAL A 254 -2.23 3.13 -13.36
CA VAL A 254 -1.15 3.67 -12.51
C VAL A 254 -1.59 4.93 -11.74
N LEU A 255 -2.25 5.88 -12.42
CA LEU A 255 -2.75 7.10 -11.77
C LEU A 255 -3.84 6.78 -10.74
N GLU A 256 -4.73 5.83 -11.04
CA GLU A 256 -5.76 5.36 -10.12
C GLU A 256 -5.14 4.76 -8.85
N VAL A 257 -4.16 3.87 -8.98
CA VAL A 257 -3.49 3.24 -7.82
C VAL A 257 -2.81 4.28 -6.95
N LEU A 258 -2.06 5.24 -7.54
CA LEU A 258 -1.40 6.30 -6.78
C LEU A 258 -2.40 7.25 -6.10
N ALA A 259 -3.52 7.56 -6.77
CA ALA A 259 -4.60 8.35 -6.20
C ALA A 259 -5.27 7.63 -5.02
N LYS A 260 -5.58 6.35 -5.20
CA LYS A 260 -6.15 5.47 -4.16
C LYS A 260 -5.22 5.35 -2.96
N ALA A 261 -3.93 5.10 -3.19
CA ALA A 261 -2.90 5.06 -2.15
C ALA A 261 -2.84 6.37 -1.36
N ARG A 262 -2.89 7.52 -2.04
CA ARG A 262 -2.89 8.84 -1.41
C ARG A 262 -4.14 9.07 -0.54
N ARG A 263 -5.33 8.67 -1.01
CA ARG A 263 -6.57 8.75 -0.22
C ARG A 263 -6.45 7.94 1.07
N ILE A 264 -5.98 6.70 0.95
CA ILE A 264 -5.83 5.78 2.07
C ILE A 264 -4.78 6.30 3.06
N ALA A 265 -3.63 6.76 2.59
CA ALA A 265 -2.58 7.33 3.42
C ALA A 265 -3.08 8.57 4.20
N ALA A 266 -3.82 9.48 3.54
CA ALA A 266 -4.41 10.64 4.18
C ALA A 266 -5.48 10.24 5.23
N ALA A 267 -6.28 9.22 4.93
CA ALA A 267 -7.28 8.68 5.84
C ALA A 267 -6.65 8.03 7.07
N ILE A 268 -5.59 7.25 6.91
CA ILE A 268 -4.82 6.66 8.02
C ILE A 268 -4.24 7.76 8.88
N ALA A 269 -3.56 8.75 8.28
CA ALA A 269 -2.95 9.82 9.05
C ALA A 269 -3.95 10.69 9.81
N ALA A 270 -5.15 10.89 9.27
CA ALA A 270 -6.24 11.58 9.96
C ALA A 270 -6.75 10.78 11.18
N ASP A 271 -6.82 9.45 11.05
CA ASP A 271 -7.25 8.55 12.12
C ASP A 271 -6.17 8.41 13.21
N ASP A 272 -4.91 8.30 12.79
CA ASP A 272 -3.73 8.33 13.65
C ASP A 272 -3.73 9.54 14.60
N GLY A 273 -4.04 10.72 14.07
CA GLY A 273 -4.12 11.94 14.87
C GLY A 273 -5.27 11.92 15.90
N LYS A 274 -6.37 11.22 15.62
CA LYS A 274 -7.48 11.03 16.58
C LYS A 274 -7.11 9.98 17.63
N LEU A 275 -6.58 8.85 17.20
CA LEU A 275 -6.20 7.73 18.05
C LEU A 275 -5.11 8.13 19.04
N ALA A 276 -4.05 8.83 18.60
CA ALA A 276 -2.99 9.25 19.50
C ALA A 276 -3.47 10.19 20.61
N ARG A 277 -4.31 11.19 20.27
CA ARG A 277 -4.94 12.07 21.28
C ARG A 277 -5.82 11.30 22.26
N GLY A 278 -6.51 10.25 21.78
CA GLY A 278 -7.30 9.35 22.61
C GLY A 278 -6.42 8.47 23.51
N ASN A 279 -5.28 8.00 22.97
CA ASN A 279 -4.33 7.14 23.64
C ASN A 279 -3.62 7.88 24.77
N ASP A 280 -3.13 9.10 24.55
CA ASP A 280 -2.51 9.94 25.60
C ASP A 280 -3.46 10.16 26.78
N LYS A 281 -4.73 10.48 26.49
CA LYS A 281 -5.76 10.63 27.52
C LYS A 281 -6.04 9.32 28.26
N ALA A 282 -6.05 8.20 27.54
CA ALA A 282 -6.29 6.89 28.13
C ALA A 282 -5.12 6.41 28.97
N MET A 283 -3.87 6.61 28.52
CA MET A 283 -2.64 6.33 29.27
C MET A 283 -2.59 7.16 30.55
N ASN A 284 -2.84 8.46 30.46
CA ASN A 284 -2.91 9.34 31.65
C ASN A 284 -4.01 8.89 32.63
N SER A 285 -5.14 8.39 32.13
CA SER A 285 -6.22 7.88 32.99
C SER A 285 -5.95 6.47 33.54
N LEU A 286 -5.07 5.70 32.91
CA LEU A 286 -4.72 4.33 33.32
C LEU A 286 -3.56 4.35 34.33
N GLY A 287 -2.69 5.36 34.27
CA GLY A 287 -1.56 5.51 35.18
C GLY A 287 -0.50 4.43 34.94
N GLU A 288 0.01 3.85 36.03
CA GLU A 288 1.03 2.78 35.98
C GLU A 288 0.45 1.39 35.68
N LEU A 289 -0.89 1.26 35.64
CA LEU A 289 -1.52 -0.01 35.35
C LEU A 289 -1.24 -0.43 33.91
N ARG A 290 -0.87 -1.69 33.72
CA ARG A 290 -0.64 -2.22 32.37
C ARG A 290 -1.99 -2.51 31.71
N ALA A 291 -2.24 -1.91 30.55
CA ALA A 291 -3.52 -2.02 29.84
C ALA A 291 -3.96 -3.48 29.63
N HIS A 292 -3.03 -4.39 29.31
CA HIS A 292 -3.35 -5.81 29.13
C HIS A 292 -3.80 -6.51 30.42
N GLN A 293 -3.24 -6.13 31.59
CA GLN A 293 -3.64 -6.69 32.89
C GLN A 293 -5.06 -6.24 33.25
N VAL A 294 -5.36 -4.97 32.97
CA VAL A 294 -6.68 -4.38 33.24
C VAL A 294 -7.75 -4.94 32.31
N VAL A 295 -7.44 -5.17 31.03
CA VAL A 295 -8.37 -5.83 30.09
C VAL A 295 -8.63 -7.28 30.48
N ARG A 296 -7.66 -7.99 31.07
CA ARG A 296 -7.80 -9.38 31.51
C ARG A 296 -8.77 -9.55 32.69
N SER A 297 -8.80 -8.57 33.59
CA SER A 297 -9.59 -8.63 34.82
C SER A 297 -10.33 -7.32 35.07
N PRO A 298 -11.24 -6.91 34.16
CA PRO A 298 -11.84 -5.57 34.18
C PRO A 298 -12.65 -5.31 35.45
N GLU A 299 -13.19 -6.36 36.06
CA GLU A 299 -13.97 -6.28 37.30
C GLU A 299 -13.11 -5.88 38.51
N GLN A 300 -11.80 -6.15 38.47
CA GLN A 300 -10.87 -5.81 39.55
C GLN A 300 -10.43 -4.34 39.52
N TYR A 301 -10.60 -3.64 38.40
CA TYR A 301 -10.05 -2.29 38.18
C TYR A 301 -11.13 -1.24 37.88
N GLY A 302 -12.40 -1.63 37.85
CA GLY A 302 -13.54 -0.74 37.63
C GLY A 302 -13.71 -0.24 36.18
N LYS A 303 -14.91 0.27 35.88
CA LYS A 303 -15.35 0.62 34.52
C LYS A 303 -14.45 1.64 33.81
N ARG A 304 -13.87 2.60 34.55
CA ARG A 304 -13.06 3.69 33.99
C ARG A 304 -11.67 3.23 33.56
N ALA A 305 -10.98 2.43 34.39
CA ALA A 305 -9.69 1.84 34.04
C ALA A 305 -9.86 0.81 32.91
N ALA A 306 -10.89 -0.05 32.99
CA ALA A 306 -11.22 -0.99 31.92
C ALA A 306 -11.50 -0.28 30.58
N GLY A 307 -12.25 0.82 30.59
CA GLY A 307 -12.51 1.63 29.40
C GLY A 307 -11.25 2.27 28.81
N SER A 308 -10.34 2.75 29.65
CA SER A 308 -9.06 3.35 29.22
C SER A 308 -8.11 2.30 28.66
N ALA A 309 -8.00 1.15 29.33
CA ALA A 309 -7.21 0.02 28.88
C ALA A 309 -7.69 -0.53 27.53
N ARG A 310 -9.02 -0.65 27.32
CA ARG A 310 -9.59 -1.02 26.02
C ARG A 310 -9.24 -0.01 24.93
N LYS A 311 -9.27 1.29 25.20
CA LYS A 311 -8.87 2.32 24.22
C LYS A 311 -7.40 2.24 23.84
N ILE A 312 -6.53 1.96 24.81
CA ILE A 312 -5.09 1.76 24.56
C ILE A 312 -4.88 0.54 23.67
N VAL A 313 -5.50 -0.60 24.01
CA VAL A 313 -5.41 -1.83 23.22
C VAL A 313 -6.02 -1.64 21.82
N GLN A 314 -7.20 -1.03 21.69
CA GLN A 314 -7.81 -0.72 20.39
C GLN A 314 -6.96 0.25 19.56
N GLY A 315 -6.32 1.23 20.19
CA GLY A 315 -5.39 2.14 19.52
C GLY A 315 -4.15 1.46 18.95
N GLN A 316 -3.83 0.24 19.42
CA GLN A 316 -2.77 -0.61 18.86
C GLN A 316 -3.25 -1.41 17.64
N PHE A 317 -4.56 -1.54 17.41
CA PHE A 317 -5.15 -2.23 16.26
C PHE A 317 -5.76 -1.21 15.30
N HIS A 318 -4.94 -0.74 14.35
CA HIS A 318 -5.40 0.23 13.36
C HIS A 318 -6.25 -0.46 12.28
N SER A 319 -7.58 -0.44 12.46
CA SER A 319 -8.54 -1.09 11.55
C SER A 319 -8.46 -0.59 10.10
N ARG A 320 -7.88 0.59 9.85
CA ARG A 320 -7.64 1.07 8.47
C ARG A 320 -6.40 0.47 7.80
N LEU A 321 -5.44 -0.05 8.56
CA LEU A 321 -4.26 -0.73 8.00
C LEU A 321 -4.62 -2.16 7.60
N VAL A 322 -5.45 -2.84 8.41
CA VAL A 322 -6.01 -4.15 8.07
C VAL A 322 -7.37 -3.94 7.42
N GLN A 323 -7.35 -3.71 6.11
CA GLN A 323 -8.54 -3.40 5.33
C GLN A 323 -9.46 -4.62 5.27
N SER A 324 -10.48 -4.66 6.14
CA SER A 324 -11.42 -5.78 6.19
C SER A 324 -12.10 -6.02 4.84
N GLY A 325 -12.50 -7.26 4.56
CA GLY A 325 -13.22 -7.58 3.33
C GLY A 325 -14.61 -6.93 3.19
N ASN A 326 -15.08 -6.19 4.20
CA ASN A 326 -16.32 -5.38 4.13
C ASN A 326 -16.08 -4.01 3.48
N ILE A 327 -14.82 -3.60 3.30
CA ILE A 327 -14.48 -2.34 2.64
C ILE A 327 -14.70 -2.52 1.13
N PRO A 328 -15.39 -1.57 0.46
CA PRO A 328 -15.55 -1.59 -0.99
C PRO A 328 -14.21 -1.77 -1.71
N SER A 329 -14.20 -2.51 -2.83
CA SER A 329 -12.98 -2.76 -3.62
C SER A 329 -12.29 -1.46 -4.05
N VAL A 330 -13.06 -0.42 -4.32
CA VAL A 330 -12.58 0.93 -4.67
C VAL A 330 -11.73 1.57 -3.58
N ASP A 331 -11.91 1.19 -2.31
CA ASP A 331 -11.18 1.73 -1.17
C ASP A 331 -10.16 0.73 -0.57
N ARG A 332 -9.98 -0.45 -1.20
CA ARG A 332 -9.07 -1.50 -0.73
C ARG A 332 -7.88 -1.70 -1.65
N LEU A 333 -6.64 -1.58 -1.16
CA LEU A 333 -5.44 -1.87 -1.94
C LEU A 333 -5.29 -3.38 -2.15
N THR A 334 -5.15 -3.79 -3.40
CA THR A 334 -4.81 -5.16 -3.79
C THR A 334 -3.29 -5.42 -3.67
N VAL A 335 -2.86 -6.67 -3.83
CA VAL A 335 -1.43 -7.00 -3.89
C VAL A 335 -0.75 -6.27 -5.06
N ALA A 336 -1.40 -6.23 -6.22
CA ALA A 336 -0.94 -5.46 -7.38
C ALA A 336 -0.78 -3.98 -7.06
N ASP A 337 -1.77 -3.38 -6.37
CA ASP A 337 -1.70 -1.97 -5.98
C ASP A 337 -0.46 -1.72 -5.10
N LEU A 338 -0.20 -2.61 -4.12
CA LEU A 338 1.00 -2.51 -3.28
C LEU A 338 2.29 -2.66 -4.08
N ALA A 339 2.32 -3.55 -5.06
CA ALA A 339 3.46 -3.74 -5.95
C ALA A 339 3.74 -2.49 -6.78
N VAL A 340 2.70 -1.85 -7.36
CA VAL A 340 2.84 -0.56 -8.07
C VAL A 340 3.38 0.53 -7.14
N ILE A 341 2.83 0.63 -5.92
CA ILE A 341 3.26 1.64 -4.94
C ILE A 341 4.71 1.43 -4.54
N ALA A 342 5.10 0.19 -4.20
CA ALA A 342 6.47 -0.17 -3.86
C ALA A 342 7.42 0.10 -5.04
N PHE A 343 7.01 -0.30 -6.24
CA PHE A 343 7.76 -0.13 -7.46
C PHE A 343 8.00 1.35 -7.76
N LEU A 344 7.01 2.24 -7.63
CA LEU A 344 7.13 3.64 -8.06
C LEU A 344 7.59 4.61 -6.97
N CYS A 345 7.25 4.36 -5.71
CA CYS A 345 7.44 5.33 -4.63
C CYS A 345 8.69 5.08 -3.77
N ASP A 346 9.35 3.92 -3.90
CA ASP A 346 10.43 3.46 -3.00
C ASP A 346 10.07 3.54 -1.50
N ILE A 347 8.89 3.06 -1.14
CA ILE A 347 8.46 2.97 0.25
C ILE A 347 8.04 1.54 0.56
N ASP A 348 8.08 1.20 1.84
CA ASP A 348 7.34 0.05 2.36
C ASP A 348 5.82 0.36 2.29
N PRO A 349 5.05 -0.27 1.37
CA PRO A 349 3.63 0.02 1.21
C PRO A 349 2.79 -0.53 2.38
N TYR A 350 3.36 -1.38 3.25
CA TYR A 350 2.69 -1.87 4.45
C TYR A 350 2.50 -0.79 5.53
N LEU A 351 3.15 0.37 5.37
CA LEU A 351 2.85 1.59 6.12
C LEU A 351 1.42 2.11 5.89
N ILE A 352 0.77 1.70 4.79
CA ILE A 352 -0.60 2.12 4.47
C ILE A 352 -1.58 0.95 4.23
N CYS A 353 -1.11 -0.29 4.13
CA CYS A 353 -1.97 -1.48 4.08
C CYS A 353 -1.24 -2.73 4.57
N ALA A 354 -1.62 -3.27 5.73
CA ALA A 354 -1.04 -4.47 6.32
C ALA A 354 -1.78 -5.77 5.93
N GLN A 355 -2.87 -5.69 5.15
CA GLN A 355 -3.72 -6.84 4.80
C GLN A 355 -2.96 -7.92 4.00
N HIS A 356 -2.01 -7.50 3.16
CA HIS A 356 -1.28 -8.37 2.23
C HIS A 356 0.16 -8.66 2.68
N MET A 357 0.41 -8.56 3.99
CA MET A 357 1.77 -8.62 4.55
C MET A 357 2.45 -9.99 4.41
N LEU A 358 1.72 -11.01 3.96
CA LEU A 358 2.28 -12.31 3.59
C LEU A 358 3.07 -12.28 2.28
N PHE A 359 2.90 -11.23 1.45
CA PHE A 359 3.66 -10.99 0.23
C PHE A 359 4.86 -10.07 0.45
N SER A 360 5.32 -9.92 1.70
CA SER A 360 6.29 -8.88 2.04
C SER A 360 7.64 -9.07 1.38
N ASP A 361 8.08 -10.31 1.18
CA ASP A 361 9.32 -10.60 0.46
C ASP A 361 9.17 -10.29 -1.04
N GLU A 362 8.02 -10.65 -1.64
CA GLU A 362 7.72 -10.35 -3.04
C GLU A 362 7.65 -8.83 -3.29
N ILE A 363 6.96 -8.11 -2.42
CA ILE A 363 6.82 -6.65 -2.50
C ILE A 363 8.17 -5.95 -2.28
N ASP A 364 9.04 -6.49 -1.42
CA ASP A 364 10.39 -5.94 -1.23
C ASP A 364 11.27 -6.18 -2.46
N MET A 365 11.12 -7.32 -3.15
CA MET A 365 11.76 -7.55 -4.45
C MET A 365 11.24 -6.57 -5.50
N VAL A 366 9.94 -6.30 -5.55
CA VAL A 366 9.35 -5.29 -6.44
C VAL A 366 9.90 -3.89 -6.13
N ARG A 367 10.02 -3.53 -4.85
CA ARG A 367 10.62 -2.26 -4.41
C ARG A 367 12.07 -2.13 -4.88
N ALA A 368 12.89 -3.16 -4.62
CA ALA A 368 14.28 -3.21 -5.05
C ALA A 368 14.41 -3.15 -6.57
N PHE A 369 13.55 -3.85 -7.30
CA PHE A 369 13.48 -3.77 -8.75
C PHE A 369 13.11 -2.35 -9.22
N GLY A 370 12.15 -1.70 -8.58
CA GLY A 370 11.83 -0.29 -8.83
C GLY A 370 13.04 0.64 -8.66
N ARG A 371 13.80 0.47 -7.57
CA ARG A 371 15.05 1.21 -7.33
C ARG A 371 16.07 0.98 -8.44
N LEU A 372 16.22 -0.26 -8.89
CA LEU A 372 17.12 -0.60 -10.00
C LEU A 372 16.71 0.18 -11.25
N LYS A 373 15.43 0.11 -11.54
CA LYS A 373 14.79 0.70 -12.69
C LYS A 373 14.88 2.22 -12.69
N ARG A 374 14.95 2.87 -11.52
CA ARG A 374 15.26 4.30 -11.39
C ARG A 374 16.75 4.64 -11.26
N GLY A 375 17.66 3.67 -11.38
CA GLY A 375 19.11 3.91 -11.23
C GLY A 375 19.52 4.33 -9.81
N GLU A 376 18.83 3.81 -8.80
CA GLU A 376 19.02 4.07 -7.35
C GLU A 376 19.74 2.91 -6.63
N LEU A 377 20.02 1.80 -7.33
CA LEU A 377 20.77 0.66 -6.83
C LEU A 377 22.27 0.85 -7.10
N ALA A 378 23.07 0.81 -6.04
CA ALA A 378 24.49 1.19 -6.08
C ALA A 378 25.46 -0.01 -6.06
N ASP A 379 25.01 -1.22 -5.72
CA ASP A 379 25.88 -2.37 -5.43
C ASP A 379 25.54 -3.62 -6.27
N ALA A 380 26.57 -4.25 -6.85
CA ALA A 380 26.49 -5.50 -7.61
C ALA A 380 26.01 -6.69 -6.76
N SER A 381 26.28 -6.69 -5.44
CA SER A 381 25.78 -7.71 -4.51
C SER A 381 24.27 -7.59 -4.29
N GLU A 382 23.74 -6.37 -4.16
CA GLU A 382 22.29 -6.13 -4.09
C GLU A 382 21.61 -6.53 -5.41
N TYR A 383 22.24 -6.24 -6.54
CA TYR A 383 21.78 -6.65 -7.87
C TYR A 383 21.69 -8.18 -8.03
N LYS A 384 22.71 -8.92 -7.58
CA LYS A 384 22.70 -10.39 -7.63
C LYS A 384 21.59 -10.99 -6.77
N LYS A 385 21.37 -10.46 -5.57
CA LYS A 385 20.27 -10.89 -4.68
C LYS A 385 18.91 -10.65 -5.32
N LEU A 386 18.73 -9.49 -5.98
CA LEU A 386 17.52 -9.15 -6.71
C LEU A 386 17.22 -10.14 -7.84
N ILE A 387 18.21 -10.46 -8.68
CA ILE A 387 18.03 -11.44 -9.78
C ILE A 387 17.62 -12.81 -9.24
N MET A 388 18.31 -13.30 -8.20
CA MET A 388 17.97 -14.59 -7.61
C MET A 388 16.57 -14.60 -6.99
N GLY A 389 16.17 -13.51 -6.33
CA GLY A 389 14.83 -13.37 -5.74
C GLY A 389 13.72 -13.32 -6.80
N LEU A 390 13.92 -12.59 -7.90
CA LEU A 390 12.96 -12.52 -9.01
C LEU A 390 12.79 -13.87 -9.73
N ALA A 391 13.87 -14.63 -9.88
CA ALA A 391 13.82 -15.98 -10.43
C ALA A 391 13.02 -16.93 -9.53
N ASP A 392 13.23 -16.86 -8.21
CA ASP A 392 12.46 -17.64 -7.23
C ASP A 392 10.97 -17.25 -7.21
N ILE A 393 10.63 -15.97 -7.34
CA ILE A 393 9.22 -15.52 -7.47
C ILE A 393 8.59 -16.07 -8.74
N SER A 394 9.28 -15.99 -9.87
CA SER A 394 8.78 -16.47 -11.16
C SER A 394 8.58 -17.99 -11.15
N GLN A 395 9.58 -18.73 -10.66
CA GLN A 395 9.48 -20.18 -10.49
C GLN A 395 8.31 -20.56 -9.58
N ARG A 396 8.07 -19.84 -8.47
CA ARG A 396 6.93 -20.10 -7.59
C ARG A 396 5.57 -19.76 -8.21
N ALA A 397 5.53 -18.80 -9.14
CA ALA A 397 4.32 -18.55 -9.92
C ALA A 397 4.05 -19.70 -10.90
N GLU A 398 5.09 -20.26 -11.52
CA GLU A 398 5.01 -21.39 -12.46
C GLU A 398 4.71 -22.74 -11.76
N GLU A 399 5.22 -22.98 -10.55
CA GLU A 399 5.08 -24.24 -9.81
C GLU A 399 3.70 -24.48 -9.17
N GLY A 400 2.72 -23.59 -9.36
CA GLY A 400 1.30 -23.87 -9.12
C GLY A 400 0.94 -24.35 -7.71
N ARG A 401 0.75 -23.42 -6.75
CA ARG A 401 -0.04 -23.69 -5.53
C ARG A 401 -1.27 -22.77 -5.50
N ALA A 402 -2.42 -23.37 -5.78
CA ALA A 402 -3.71 -22.81 -6.20
C ALA A 402 -4.39 -21.73 -5.30
N ALA A 403 -3.73 -21.18 -4.27
CA ALA A 403 -4.33 -20.16 -3.40
C ALA A 403 -3.81 -18.73 -3.67
N ARG A 404 -2.74 -18.55 -4.47
CA ARG A 404 -2.07 -17.26 -4.68
C ARG A 404 -1.63 -16.96 -6.12
N MET A 405 -2.05 -17.76 -7.10
CA MET A 405 -1.64 -17.56 -8.51
C MET A 405 -2.02 -16.17 -9.02
N ASP A 406 -3.29 -15.77 -8.87
CA ASP A 406 -3.78 -14.48 -9.38
C ASP A 406 -3.00 -13.27 -8.83
N ASP A 407 -2.59 -13.31 -7.56
CA ASP A 407 -1.83 -12.22 -6.93
C ASP A 407 -0.36 -12.18 -7.40
N LEU A 408 0.27 -13.34 -7.62
CA LEU A 408 1.64 -13.43 -8.13
C LEU A 408 1.74 -13.09 -9.62
N GLU A 409 0.74 -13.50 -10.42
CA GLU A 409 0.63 -13.09 -11.82
C GLU A 409 0.46 -11.57 -11.94
N GLN A 410 -0.34 -10.97 -11.07
CA GLN A 410 -0.47 -9.51 -11.03
C GLN A 410 0.84 -8.81 -10.63
N ILE A 411 1.61 -9.37 -9.69
CA ILE A 411 2.95 -8.87 -9.37
C ILE A 411 3.88 -9.01 -10.60
N ALA A 412 3.82 -10.14 -11.32
CA ALA A 412 4.61 -10.35 -12.52
C ALA A 412 4.30 -9.30 -13.60
N ILE A 413 3.01 -8.99 -13.82
CA ILE A 413 2.59 -7.90 -14.73
C ILE A 413 3.20 -6.55 -14.30
N VAL A 414 3.23 -6.26 -12.99
CA VAL A 414 3.88 -5.04 -12.47
C VAL A 414 5.39 -5.05 -12.76
N LEU A 415 6.04 -6.21 -12.68
CA LEU A 415 7.47 -6.36 -12.94
C LEU A 415 7.83 -6.35 -14.43
N THR A 416 6.90 -6.66 -15.33
CA THR A 416 7.17 -6.74 -16.78
C THR A 416 6.61 -5.55 -17.55
N GLU A 417 5.35 -5.18 -17.33
CA GLU A 417 4.64 -4.21 -18.20
C GLU A 417 4.82 -2.76 -17.75
N ILE A 418 4.89 -2.51 -16.44
CA ILE A 418 5.08 -1.15 -15.93
C ILE A 418 6.45 -0.58 -16.30
N PRO A 419 7.58 -1.31 -16.16
CA PRO A 419 8.87 -0.83 -16.63
C PRO A 419 8.88 -0.49 -18.11
N LYS A 420 8.34 -1.35 -18.99
CA LYS A 420 8.26 -1.10 -20.43
C LYS A 420 7.53 0.19 -20.75
N MET A 421 6.35 0.35 -20.13
CA MET A 421 5.48 1.51 -20.31
C MET A 421 6.09 2.82 -19.81
N LEU A 422 6.97 2.76 -18.82
CA LEU A 422 7.64 3.92 -18.23
C LEU A 422 9.10 4.11 -18.70
N GLU A 423 9.52 3.36 -19.73
CA GLU A 423 10.90 3.34 -20.26
C GLU A 423 11.97 3.04 -19.21
N LEU A 424 11.59 2.26 -18.20
CA LEU A 424 12.55 1.78 -17.22
C LEU A 424 13.31 0.54 -17.73
N GLU A 425 13.14 0.13 -18.99
CA GLU A 425 13.96 -0.90 -19.62
C GLU A 425 15.22 -0.28 -20.22
N GLY A 426 16.31 -0.34 -19.46
CA GLY A 426 17.59 0.22 -19.89
C GLY A 426 18.76 -0.41 -19.14
N VAL A 427 18.92 -1.73 -19.27
CA VAL A 427 20.20 -2.42 -19.04
C VAL A 427 20.28 -3.54 -20.07
N GLU A 428 20.86 -3.23 -21.25
CA GLU A 428 21.48 -4.30 -22.02
C GLU A 428 22.55 -4.96 -21.13
N ARG A 429 22.61 -6.29 -21.20
CA ARG A 429 23.53 -7.17 -20.44
C ARG A 429 25.02 -6.88 -20.63
N SER A 430 25.39 -5.82 -21.35
CA SER A 430 26.72 -5.56 -21.90
C SER A 430 27.73 -4.92 -20.93
N ASN A 431 27.30 -4.33 -19.80
CA ASN A 431 28.23 -3.65 -18.87
C ASN A 431 28.38 -4.32 -17.49
N LEU A 432 27.83 -5.52 -17.29
CA LEU A 432 27.88 -6.21 -15.98
C LEU A 432 28.94 -7.32 -15.89
N PHE A 433 29.68 -7.56 -16.97
CA PHE A 433 30.79 -8.51 -17.04
C PHE A 433 32.09 -7.93 -17.62
N SER A 434 32.20 -6.59 -17.70
CA SER A 434 33.44 -5.90 -18.07
C SER A 434 34.24 -5.51 -16.85
#